data_AF-A0A1F3CB46-F1
#
_entry.id   AF-A0A1F3CB46-F1
#
_cell.length_a   1.000
_cell.length_b   1.000
_cell.length_c   1.000
_cell.angle_alpha   90.00
_cell.angle_beta   90.00
_cell.angle_gamma   90.00
#
_symmetry.space_group_name_H-M   'P 1'
#
loop_
_entity.id
_entity.type
_entity.pdbx_description
1 polymer ?
#
loop_
_entity_poly.entity_id
_entity_poly.type
_entity_poly.pdbx_seq_one_letter_code
_entity_poly.pdbx_strand_id
1 'polypeptide(L)' 'MKEEMTDRFLMFAAKVIELGSRLNKTYEGRHIYEQLFRSSSSSGANYEESHSAEITRDFLHKRQKV' A
#
# COMPACT_ATOMS: atom_id res chain seq x y z
N MET A 1 -15.76 -2.29 -0.65
CA MET A 1 -14.92 -1.18 -1.15
C MET A 1 -13.67 -0.92 -0.30
N LYS A 2 -13.73 -0.73 1.04
CA LYS A 2 -12.53 -0.56 1.88
C LYS A 2 -11.70 -1.84 1.99
N GLU A 3 -12.32 -2.93 2.46
CA GLU A 3 -11.68 -4.26 2.53
C GLU A 3 -11.12 -4.66 1.16
N GLU A 4 -11.87 -4.37 0.10
CA GLU A 4 -11.46 -4.58 -1.28
C GLU A 4 -10.19 -3.80 -1.68
N MET A 5 -9.97 -2.57 -1.19
CA MET A 5 -8.75 -1.80 -1.49
C MET A 5 -7.55 -2.30 -0.67
N THR A 6 -7.75 -2.58 0.62
CA THR A 6 -6.71 -3.18 1.48
C THR A 6 -6.26 -4.53 0.91
N ASP A 7 -7.20 -5.38 0.49
CA ASP A 7 -6.92 -6.67 -0.16
C ASP A 7 -6.19 -6.48 -1.49
N ARG A 8 -6.58 -5.47 -2.29
CA ARG A 8 -5.88 -5.15 -3.54
C ARG A 8 -4.44 -4.70 -3.31
N PHE A 9 -4.16 -3.89 -2.27
CA PHE A 9 -2.79 -3.49 -1.93
C PHE A 9 -1.97 -4.66 -1.41
N LEU A 10 -2.56 -5.52 -0.59
CA LEU A 10 -1.91 -6.73 -0.11
C LEU A 10 -1.55 -7.68 -1.27
N MET A 11 -2.50 -7.91 -2.18
CA MET A 11 -2.29 -8.71 -3.38
C MET A 11 -1.27 -8.08 -4.33
N PHE A 12 -1.24 -6.75 -4.44
CA PHE A 12 -0.24 -6.05 -5.23
C PHE A 12 1.17 -6.26 -4.66
N ALA A 13 1.35 -6.08 -3.34
CA ALA A 13 2.63 -6.33 -2.68
C ALA A 13 3.09 -7.80 -2.84
N ALA A 14 2.18 -8.76 -2.68
CA ALA A 14 2.46 -10.18 -2.88
C ALA A 14 2.94 -10.49 -4.32
N LYS A 15 2.29 -9.91 -5.33
CA LYS A 15 2.71 -10.05 -6.75
C LYS A 15 4.07 -9.43 -7.02
N VAL A 16 4.39 -8.30 -6.39
CA VAL A 16 5.72 -7.70 -6.52
C VAL A 16 6.79 -8.58 -5.90
N ILE A 17 6.54 -9.17 -4.72
CA ILE A 17 7.46 -10.15 -4.10
C ILE A 17 7.73 -11.33 -5.05
N GLU A 18 6.68 -11.88 -5.65
CA GLU A 18 6.81 -12.99 -6.60
C GLU A 18 7.60 -12.59 -7.84
N LEU A 19 7.39 -11.37 -8.36
CA LEU A 19 8.12 -10.82 -9.51
C LEU A 19 9.65 -10.81 -9.28
N GLY A 20 10.11 -10.54 -8.05
CA GLY A 20 11.53 -10.55 -7.72
C GLY A 20 12.23 -11.89 -7.99
N SER A 21 11.49 -13.00 -7.83
CA SER A 21 12.00 -14.35 -8.13
C SER A 21 12.13 -14.65 -9.63
N ARG A 22 11.40 -13.90 -10.46
CA ARG A 22 11.29 -14.11 -11.92
C ARG A 22 12.13 -13.13 -12.74
N LEU A 23 12.58 -12.04 -12.12
CA LEU A 23 13.43 -11.04 -12.76
C LEU A 23 14.84 -11.58 -13.00
N ASN A 24 15.37 -11.27 -14.18
CA ASN A 24 16.77 -11.53 -14.49
C ASN A 24 17.66 -10.82 -13.45
N LYS A 25 18.68 -11.53 -12.95
CA LYS A 25 19.62 -11.00 -11.95
C LYS A 25 20.66 -10.05 -12.56
N THR A 26 20.22 -9.14 -13.42
CA THR A 26 21.04 -8.03 -13.92
C THR A 26 20.98 -6.84 -12.96
N TYR A 27 21.87 -5.88 -13.15
CA TYR A 27 21.88 -4.66 -12.35
C TYR A 27 20.57 -3.87 -12.51
N GLU A 28 20.12 -3.70 -13.75
CA GLU A 28 18.89 -2.98 -14.09
C GLU A 28 17.66 -3.71 -13.53
N GLY A 29 17.63 -5.05 -13.65
CA GLY A 29 16.56 -5.88 -13.11
C GLY A 29 16.42 -5.76 -11.60
N ARG A 30 17.55 -5.80 -10.88
CA ARG A 30 17.59 -5.58 -9.43
C ARG A 30 17.17 -4.17 -9.07
N HIS A 31 17.68 -3.16 -9.78
CA HIS A 31 17.37 -1.76 -9.49
C HIS A 31 15.87 -1.47 -9.63
N ILE A 32 15.24 -1.93 -10.71
CA ILE A 32 13.80 -1.77 -10.93
C ILE A 32 13.00 -2.54 -9.87
N TYR A 33 13.41 -3.76 -9.53
CA TYR A 33 12.76 -4.56 -8.49
C TYR A 33 12.74 -3.85 -7.14
N GLU A 34 13.88 -3.31 -6.70
CA GLU A 34 14.00 -2.60 -5.41
C GLU A 34 13.08 -1.37 -5.35
N GLN A 35 12.98 -0.61 -6.44
CA GLN A 35 12.05 0.53 -6.52
C GLN A 35 10.59 0.08 -6.42
N LEU A 36 10.22 -0.98 -7.12
CA LEU A 36 8.87 -1.56 -7.09
C LEU A 36 8.53 -2.10 -5.71
N PHE A 37 9.44 -2.87 -5.10
CA PHE A 37 9.25 -3.49 -3.78
C PHE A 37 9.00 -2.46 -2.68
N ARG A 38 9.78 -1.37 -2.67
CA ARG A 38 9.60 -0.28 -1.71
C ARG A 38 8.28 0.47 -1.94
N SER A 39 7.94 0.75 -3.20
CA SER A 39 6.72 1.48 -3.54
C SER A 39 5.45 0.67 -3.24
N SER A 40 5.47 -0.64 -3.50
CA SER A 40 4.32 -1.53 -3.26
C SER A 40 4.01 -1.70 -1.79
N SER A 41 5.04 -1.82 -0.94
CA SER A 41 4.86 -1.93 0.51
C SER A 41 4.39 -0.62 1.16
N SER A 42 4.86 0.53 0.66
CA SER A 42 4.38 1.86 1.10
C SER A 42 2.91 2.12 0.72
N SER A 43 2.43 1.58 -0.40
CA SER A 43 1.08 1.88 -0.90
C SER A 43 -0.03 1.47 0.08
N GLY A 44 0.06 0.27 0.66
CA GLY A 44 -0.90 -0.21 1.66
C GLY A 44 -0.82 0.58 2.97
N ALA A 45 0.39 0.89 3.44
CA ALA A 45 0.59 1.69 4.65
C ALA A 45 -0.01 3.11 4.52
N ASN A 46 0.23 3.77 3.39
CA ASN A 46 -0.29 5.12 3.13
C ASN A 46 -1.82 5.14 3.05
N TYR A 47 -2.43 4.08 2.50
CA TYR A 47 -3.89 3.95 2.43
C TYR A 47 -4.50 3.84 3.84
N GLU A 48 -3.96 2.98 4.68
CA GLU A 48 -4.44 2.79 6.06
C GLU A 48 -4.24 4.05 6.91
N GLU A 49 -3.14 4.78 6.73
CA GLU A 49 -2.89 6.05 7.43
C GLU A 49 -3.88 7.15 7.00
N SER A 50 -4.06 7.33 5.69
CA SER A 50 -4.99 8.33 5.13
C SER A 50 -6.42 8.06 5.62
N HIS A 51 -6.81 6.79 5.63
CA HIS A 51 -8.13 6.40 6.07
C HIS A 51 -8.33 6.56 7.59
N SER A 52 -7.32 6.23 8.40
CA SER A 52 -7.36 6.47 9.85
C SER A 52 -7.49 7.96 10.18
N ALA A 53 -6.81 8.82 9.40
CA ALA A 53 -6.94 10.27 9.53
C ALA A 53 -8.34 10.78 9.13
N GLU A 54 -8.93 10.22 8.08
CA GLU A 54 -10.31 10.52 7.66
C GLU A 54 -11.34 10.15 8.74
N ILE A 55 -11.26 8.94 9.30
CA ILE A 55 -12.14 8.49 10.40
C ILE A 55 -12.01 9.44 11.60
N THR A 56 -10.79 9.80 11.98
CA THR A 56 -10.54 10.68 13.14
C THR A 56 -11.19 12.05 12.95
N ARG A 57 -11.08 12.62 11.74
CA ARG A 57 -11.75 13.88 11.39
C ARG A 57 -13.28 13.77 11.46
N ASP A 58 -13.86 12.70 10.91
CA ASP A 58 -15.30 12.50 10.93
C ASP A 58 -15.84 12.30 12.34
N PHE A 59 -15.09 11.58 13.19
CA PHE A 59 -15.43 11.41 14.61
C PHE A 59 -15.46 12.75 15.37
N LEU A 60 -14.42 13.58 15.21
CA LEU A 60 -14.36 14.90 15.84
C LEU A 60 -15.50 15.82 15.37
N HIS A 61 -15.78 15.83 14.07
CA HIS A 61 -16.86 16.63 13.50
C HIS A 61 -18.24 16.22 14.04
N LYS A 62 -18.48 14.91 14.21
CA LYS A 62 -19.71 14.38 14.80
C LYS A 62 -19.82 14.70 16.29
N ARG A 63 -18.71 14.69 17.04
CA ARG A 63 -18.66 15.08 18.46
C ARG A 63 -18.95 16.56 18.69
N GLN A 64 -18.64 17.43 17.74
CA GLN A 64 -18.85 18.87 17.86
C GLN A 64 -20.29 19.31 17.47
N LYS A 65 -21.06 18.41 16.86
CA LYS A 65 -22.47 18.62 16.49
C LYS A 65 -23.48 18.06 17.48
N VAL A 66 -23.03 17.65 18.68
CA VAL A 66 -23.87 17.23 19.81
C VAL A 66 -23.73 18.23 20.94
#